data_AF-A0A7C5MEJ8-F1
#
_entry.id   AF-A0A7C5MEJ8-F1
#
_cell.length_a   1.000
_cell.length_b   1.000
_cell.length_c   1.000
_cell.angle_alpha   90.00
_cell.angle_beta   90.00
_cell.angle_gamma   90.00
#
_symmetry.space_group_name_H-M   'P 1'
#
loop_
_entity.id
_entity.type
_entity.pdbx_description
1 polymer ?
#
loop_
_entity_poly.entity_id
_entity_poly.type
_entity_poly.pdbx_seq_one_letter_code
_entity_poly.pdbx_strand_id
1 'polypeptide(L)'
;MKRAVLVGLLAWSAASGQVKFTQFPGRIAVEIDGKPFTDFYFGPDTPKPYLHPLRSASGVIVTRRYPMEKIPGETVDHTHHRGL
;
A
#
# COMPACT_ATOMS: atom_id res chain seq x y z
N MET A 1 -17.37 50.95 -5.50
CA MET A 1 -18.06 50.11 -4.49
C MET A 1 -17.63 48.67 -4.73
N LYS A 2 -16.90 48.09 -3.77
CA LYS A 2 -16.19 46.81 -3.90
C LYS A 2 -17.19 45.66 -3.71
N ARG A 3 -17.40 44.83 -4.74
CA ARG A 3 -18.06 43.53 -4.58
C ARG A 3 -16.98 42.46 -4.65
N ALA A 4 -16.41 42.12 -3.49
CA ALA A 4 -15.55 40.96 -3.36
C ALA A 4 -16.46 39.73 -3.36
N VAL A 5 -16.37 38.92 -4.42
CA VAL A 5 -17.00 37.60 -4.48
C VAL A 5 -16.11 36.68 -3.65
N LEU A 6 -16.58 36.28 -2.47
CA LEU A 6 -15.99 35.18 -1.72
C LEU A 6 -16.24 33.89 -2.50
N VAL A 7 -15.21 33.39 -3.19
CA VAL A 7 -15.18 32.01 -3.67
C VAL A 7 -14.97 31.13 -2.45
N GLY A 8 -16.06 30.53 -1.96
CA GLY A 8 -16.00 29.49 -0.94
C GLY A 8 -15.26 28.29 -1.52
N LEU A 9 -14.02 28.07 -1.09
CA LEU A 9 -13.34 26.79 -1.21
C LEU A 9 -14.12 25.81 -0.33
N LEU A 10 -15.09 25.10 -0.91
CA LEU A 10 -15.56 23.84 -0.33
C LEU A 10 -14.35 22.92 -0.25
N ALA A 11 -13.80 22.77 0.96
CA ALA A 11 -12.84 21.74 1.25
C ALA A 11 -13.51 20.40 0.90
N TRP A 12 -13.00 19.77 -0.15
CA TRP A 12 -13.39 18.43 -0.56
C TRP A 12 -13.20 17.53 0.65
N SER A 13 -14.30 17.06 1.23
CA SER A 13 -14.27 16.04 2.27
C SER A 13 -13.45 14.88 1.72
N ALA A 14 -12.31 14.56 2.34
CA ALA A 14 -11.61 13.33 2.03
C ALA A 14 -12.62 12.20 2.26
N ALA A 15 -12.99 11.50 1.18
CA ALA A 15 -13.92 10.39 1.27
C ALA A 15 -13.30 9.35 2.21
N SER A 16 -13.97 9.06 3.33
CA SER A 16 -13.54 7.99 4.23
C SER A 16 -13.50 6.67 3.44
N GLY A 17 -12.38 5.94 3.50
CA GLY A 17 -12.19 4.71 2.73
C GLY A 17 -11.62 4.94 1.33
N GLN A 18 -10.91 6.04 1.09
CA GLN A 18 -10.27 6.27 -0.20
C GLN A 18 -9.17 5.22 -0.42
N VAL A 19 -9.39 4.36 -1.42
CA VAL A 19 -8.36 3.44 -1.93
C VAL A 19 -7.69 4.10 -3.13
N LYS A 20 -6.37 4.24 -3.06
CA LYS A 20 -5.55 4.76 -4.16
C LYS A 20 -4.63 3.67 -4.67
N PHE A 21 -4.63 3.50 -5.99
CA PHE A 21 -3.73 2.64 -6.71
C PHE A 21 -2.69 3.48 -7.45
N THR A 22 -1.41 3.17 -7.23
CA THR A 22 -0.31 3.79 -7.98
C THR A 22 0.42 2.70 -8.76
N GLN A 23 0.35 2.76 -10.08
CA GLN A 23 0.93 1.73 -10.95
C GLN A 23 2.41 1.99 -11.22
N PHE A 24 3.21 0.93 -11.12
CA PHE A 24 4.61 0.89 -11.51
C PHE A 24 4.81 -0.29 -12.48
N PRO A 25 5.94 -0.36 -13.21
CA PRO A 25 6.31 -1.56 -13.93
C PRO A 25 6.35 -2.78 -12.97
N GLY A 26 5.51 -3.78 -13.22
CA GLY A 26 5.48 -5.04 -12.48
C GLY A 26 4.89 -5.00 -11.07
N ARG A 27 4.35 -3.86 -10.61
CA ARG A 27 3.64 -3.77 -9.32
C ARG A 27 2.62 -2.63 -9.26
N ILE A 28 1.65 -2.73 -8.36
CA ILE A 28 0.74 -1.65 -7.99
C ILE A 28 0.88 -1.40 -6.49
N ALA A 29 1.20 -0.17 -6.10
CA ALA A 29 1.13 0.25 -4.70
C ALA A 29 -0.32 0.59 -4.33
N VAL A 30 -0.78 0.06 -3.21
CA VAL A 30 -2.14 0.27 -2.67
C VAL A 30 -2.03 1.09 -1.39
N GLU A 31 -2.75 2.21 -1.37
CA GLU A 31 -2.89 3.08 -0.21
C GLU A 31 -4.37 3.13 0.20
N ILE A 32 -4.64 3.16 1.51
CA ILE A 32 -5.97 3.37 2.08
C ILE A 32 -5.90 4.58 3.02
N ASP A 33 -6.76 5.56 2.79
CA ASP A 33 -6.78 6.83 3.53
C ASP A 33 -5.41 7.53 3.56
N GLY A 34 -4.69 7.47 2.42
CA GLY A 34 -3.36 8.04 2.25
C GLY A 34 -2.24 7.32 2.99
N LYS A 35 -2.51 6.14 3.56
CA LYS A 35 -1.50 5.31 4.25
C LYS A 35 -1.18 4.07 3.41
N PRO A 36 0.09 3.62 3.37
CA PRO A 36 0.45 2.37 2.70
C PRO A 36 -0.33 1.19 3.28
N PHE A 37 -0.90 0.37 2.40
CA PHE A 37 -1.63 -0.85 2.78
C PHE A 37 -0.91 -2.11 2.32
N THR A 38 -0.55 -2.20 1.03
CA THR A 38 0.25 -3.29 0.44
C THR A 38 0.74 -2.89 -0.94
N ASP A 39 1.76 -3.59 -1.45
CA ASP A 39 2.01 -3.65 -2.90
C ASP A 39 1.48 -4.97 -3.46
N PHE A 40 0.91 -4.91 -4.67
CA PHE A 40 0.57 -6.07 -5.49
C PHE A 40 1.63 -6.25 -6.57
N TYR A 41 2.42 -7.31 -6.46
CA TYR A 41 3.49 -7.64 -7.41
C TYR A 41 2.99 -8.63 -8.45
N PHE A 42 3.24 -8.35 -9.73
CA PHE A 42 2.84 -9.20 -10.86
C PHE A 42 3.87 -9.19 -12.01
N GLY A 43 5.03 -8.57 -11.80
CA GLY A 43 6.10 -8.46 -12.80
C GLY A 43 6.80 -9.80 -13.12
N PRO A 44 7.69 -9.79 -14.12
CA PRO A 44 8.38 -11.01 -14.58
C PRO A 44 9.28 -11.64 -13.50
N ASP A 45 9.71 -10.87 -12.49
CA ASP A 45 10.56 -11.34 -11.40
C ASP A 45 9.80 -12.15 -10.32
N THR A 46 8.50 -12.37 -10.53
CA THR A 46 7.69 -13.21 -9.64
C THR A 46 7.04 -14.38 -10.38
N PRO A 47 7.18 -15.62 -9.87
CA PRO A 47 6.58 -16.81 -10.47
C PRO A 47 5.05 -16.81 -10.34
N LYS A 48 4.51 -16.04 -9.39
CA LYS A 48 3.07 -15.81 -9.20
C LYS A 48 2.82 -14.42 -8.62
N PRO A 49 1.68 -13.79 -8.89
CA PRO A 49 1.33 -12.55 -8.22
C PRO A 49 1.19 -12.73 -6.70
N TYR A 50 1.53 -11.70 -5.93
CA TYR A 50 1.45 -11.74 -4.46
C TYR A 50 1.36 -10.33 -3.85
N LEU A 51 0.91 -10.26 -2.60
CA LEU A 51 0.81 -9.05 -1.81
C LEU A 51 1.92 -8.98 -0.75
N HIS A 52 2.69 -7.89 -0.74
CA HIS A 52 3.69 -7.67 0.32
C HIS A 52 4.07 -6.19 0.50
N PRO A 53 4.38 -5.74 1.74
CA PRO A 53 3.88 -6.31 2.99
C PRO A 53 2.38 -5.99 3.12
N LEU A 54 1.59 -6.90 3.70
CA LEU A 54 0.21 -6.61 4.03
C LEU A 54 0.13 -5.96 5.41
N ARG A 55 -0.62 -4.86 5.52
CA ARG A 55 -0.84 -4.13 6.77
C ARG A 55 -2.28 -4.26 7.24
N SER A 56 -2.48 -4.29 8.56
CA SER A 56 -3.79 -4.08 9.17
C SER A 56 -4.22 -2.60 9.05
N ALA A 57 -5.46 -2.29 9.43
CA ALA A 57 -5.94 -0.90 9.50
C ALA A 57 -5.12 -0.01 10.46
N SER A 58 -4.48 -0.61 11.48
CA SER A 58 -3.56 0.10 12.39
C SER A 58 -2.14 0.24 11.84
N GLY A 59 -1.86 -0.28 10.64
CA GLY A 59 -0.55 -0.24 9.99
C GLY A 59 0.41 -1.36 10.40
N VAL A 60 -0.01 -2.26 11.30
CA VAL A 60 0.77 -3.42 11.72
C VAL A 60 0.93 -4.35 10.53
N ILE A 61 2.16 -4.79 10.27
CA ILE A 61 2.41 -5.75 9.21
C ILE A 61 2.01 -7.14 9.68
N VAL A 62 1.10 -7.75 8.93
CA VAL A 62 0.47 -9.04 9.25
C VAL A 62 1.03 -10.20 8.42
N THR A 63 1.85 -9.90 7.40
CA THR A 63 2.65 -10.89 6.69
C THR A 63 4.04 -10.98 7.29
N ARG A 64 4.63 -12.18 7.26
CA ARG A 64 6.08 -12.36 7.50
C ARG A 64 6.92 -11.48 6.54
N ARG A 65 8.17 -11.18 6.88
CA ARG A 65 9.05 -10.35 6.03
C ARG A 65 9.92 -11.16 5.09
N TYR A 66 10.37 -12.31 5.53
CA TYR A 66 11.18 -13.21 4.72
C TYR A 66 10.33 -13.84 3.59
N PRO A 67 10.85 -14.00 2.35
CA PRO A 67 12.21 -13.72 1.87
C PRO A 67 12.48 -12.28 1.39
N MET A 68 11.47 -11.40 1.36
CA MET A 68 11.59 -10.05 0.79
C MET A 68 12.49 -9.14 1.63
N GLU A 69 12.40 -9.24 2.96
CA GLU A 69 13.28 -8.55 3.91
C GLU A 69 13.75 -9.54 4.99
N LYS A 70 14.96 -9.35 5.51
CA LYS A 70 15.49 -10.13 6.63
C LYS A 70 15.48 -9.27 7.89
N ILE A 71 14.74 -9.68 8.92
CA ILE A 71 14.69 -8.99 10.22
C ILE A 71 15.18 -9.90 11.35
N PRO A 72 15.80 -9.37 12.42
CA PRO A 72 16.20 -10.17 13.58
C PRO A 72 15.01 -10.89 14.22
N GLY A 73 15.20 -12.16 14.57
CA GLY A 73 14.20 -12.98 15.25
C GLY A 73 13.16 -13.66 14.33
N GLU A 74 13.12 -13.36 13.03
CA GLU A 74 12.29 -14.10 12.07
C GLU A 74 13.01 -15.33 11.53
N THR A 75 12.27 -16.42 11.30
CA THR A 75 12.82 -17.59 10.60
C THR A 75 13.16 -17.24 9.15
N VAL A 76 14.20 -17.88 8.62
CA VAL A 76 14.63 -17.75 7.22
C VAL A 76 14.38 -19.05 6.44
N ASP A 77 13.39 -19.81 6.90
CA ASP A 77 12.94 -21.03 6.28
C ASP A 77 12.08 -20.74 5.04
N HIS A 78 12.08 -21.67 4.09
CA HIS A 78 11.26 -21.60 2.88
C HIS A 78 11.45 -20.31 2.06
N THR A 79 12.59 -20.21 1.38
CA THR A 79 13.05 -19.07 0.54
C THR A 79 12.08 -18.66 -0.58
N HIS A 80 11.05 -19.46 -0.85
CA HIS A 80 10.06 -19.23 -1.90
C HIS A 80 8.71 -18.73 -1.37
N HIS A 81 8.49 -18.71 -0.05
CA HIS A 81 7.22 -18.29 0.57
C HIS A 81 7.11 -16.76 0.61
N ARG A 82 6.74 -16.18 -0.53
CA ARG A 82 6.35 -14.76 -0.63
C ARG A 82 4.95 -14.57 -0.01
N GLY A 83 4.54 -13.32 0.16
CA GLY A 83 3.30 -12.93 0.85
C GLY A 83 1.99 -13.52 0.31
N LEU A 84 0.85 -12.93 0.69
CA LEU A 84 -0.48 -13.48 0.39
C LEU A 84 -0.75 -13.57 -1.12
#